data_AF-A0A2I0D4K6-F1
#
_entry.id   AF-A0A2I0D4K6-F1
#
_cell.length_a   1.000
_cell.length_b   1.000
_cell.length_c   1.000
_cell.angle_alpha   90.00
_cell.angle_beta   90.00
_cell.angle_gamma   90.00
#
_symmetry.space_group_name_H-M   'P 1'
#
loop_
_entity.id
_entity.type
_entity.pdbx_description
1 polymer ?
#
loop_
_entity_poly.entity_id
_entity_poly.type
_entity_poly.pdbx_seq_one_letter_code
_entity_poly.pdbx_strand_id
1 'polypeptide(L)'
;MRDYLKSFNILTDEDIDVFESKVIRKTLKKGDYFVREGKTSKEVAFNVSGLFRSFYYSSAEEEVTYCFTFSNTFVSAYSSFLSQTKTVENIQALTDIELFSISRDEILKLEKRIFILQKESAEKRCEDLLKNQPQYLQLIPLNFLSSYLGITQRHLSRIRKSISN
;
A
#
# COMPACT_ATOMS: atom_id res chain seq x y z
N MET A 1 -7.74 -0.85 12.25
CA MET A 1 -7.56 -0.37 10.87
C MET A 1 -7.52 1.16 10.81
N ARG A 2 -8.53 1.87 11.32
CA ARG A 2 -8.51 3.34 11.47
C ARG A 2 -7.20 3.89 12.01
N ASP A 3 -6.73 3.42 13.16
CA ASP A 3 -5.52 3.95 13.79
C ASP A 3 -4.27 3.74 12.93
N TYR A 4 -4.21 2.61 12.21
CA TYR A 4 -3.16 2.34 11.24
C TYR A 4 -3.22 3.35 10.08
N LEU A 5 -4.40 3.60 9.51
CA LEU A 5 -4.58 4.59 8.45
C LEU A 5 -4.25 6.02 8.92
N LYS A 6 -4.63 6.37 10.16
CA LYS A 6 -4.30 7.65 10.79
C LYS A 6 -2.80 7.85 10.98
N SER A 7 -2.05 6.79 11.26
CA SER A 7 -0.60 6.89 11.49
C SER A 7 0.21 7.40 10.30
N PHE A 8 -0.33 7.31 9.07
CA PHE A 8 0.32 7.88 7.89
C PHE A 8 0.19 9.41 7.83
N ASN A 9 -0.81 9.98 8.51
CA ASN A 9 -1.06 11.42 8.55
C ASN A 9 -1.25 12.06 7.15
N ILE A 10 -1.76 11.27 6.19
CA ILE A 10 -2.05 11.69 4.80
C ILE A 10 -3.55 11.64 4.44
N LEU A 11 -4.37 10.99 5.29
CA LEU A 11 -5.81 10.84 5.07
C LEU A 11 -6.57 11.66 6.12
N THR A 12 -7.63 12.36 5.69
CA THR A 12 -8.55 13.01 6.63
C THR A 12 -9.46 11.99 7.30
N ASP A 13 -10.13 12.38 8.39
CA ASP A 13 -11.14 11.51 9.02
C ASP A 13 -12.27 11.16 8.02
N GLU A 14 -12.67 12.07 7.14
CA GLU A 14 -13.66 11.79 6.10
C GLU A 14 -13.14 10.76 5.09
N ASP A 15 -11.88 10.86 4.64
CA ASP A 15 -11.28 9.87 3.73
C ASP A 15 -11.27 8.47 4.36
N ILE A 16 -10.96 8.39 5.66
CA ILE A 16 -10.96 7.13 6.40
C ILE A 16 -12.39 6.60 6.57
N ASP A 17 -13.37 7.45 6.87
CA ASP A 17 -14.79 7.06 6.95
C ASP A 17 -15.27 6.46 5.61
N VAL A 18 -14.92 7.12 4.50
CA VAL A 18 -15.27 6.63 3.16
C VAL A 18 -14.56 5.32 2.88
N PHE A 19 -13.26 5.18 3.20
CA PHE A 19 -12.53 3.92 3.06
C PHE A 19 -13.19 2.80 3.86
N GLU A 20 -13.53 3.04 5.13
CA GLU A 20 -14.18 2.08 6.00
C GLU A 20 -15.58 1.68 5.50
N SER A 21 -16.30 2.58 4.83
CA SER A 21 -17.58 2.24 4.21
C SER A 21 -17.47 1.25 3.03
N LYS A 22 -16.27 1.08 2.47
CA LYS A 22 -16.01 0.22 1.30
C LYS A 22 -15.37 -1.11 1.65
N VAL A 23 -14.89 -1.27 2.88
CA VAL A 23 -14.32 -2.55 3.29
C VAL A 23 -15.39 -3.57 3.62
N ILE A 24 -15.10 -4.83 3.31
CA ILE A 24 -15.95 -5.98 3.62
C ILE A 24 -15.22 -6.82 4.65
N ARG A 25 -15.87 -7.09 5.78
CA ARG A 25 -15.35 -8.04 6.77
C ARG A 25 -15.45 -9.46 6.23
N LYS A 26 -14.34 -10.20 6.31
CA LYS A 26 -14.27 -11.61 5.95
C LYS A 26 -13.57 -12.40 7.05
N THR A 27 -13.84 -13.69 7.07
CA THR A 27 -13.17 -14.66 7.92
C THR A 27 -12.62 -15.79 7.08
N LEU A 28 -11.42 -16.27 7.41
CA LEU A 28 -10.83 -17.48 6.81
C LEU A 28 -10.52 -18.48 7.92
N LYS A 29 -10.68 -19.76 7.65
CA LYS A 29 -10.25 -20.81 8.56
C LYS A 29 -8.78 -21.15 8.34
N LYS A 30 -8.14 -21.71 9.37
CA LYS A 30 -6.80 -22.27 9.22
C LYS A 30 -6.72 -23.20 8.00
N GLY A 31 -5.74 -22.96 7.13
CA GLY A 31 -5.51 -23.70 5.90
C GLY A 31 -6.18 -23.10 4.66
N ASP A 32 -7.14 -22.19 4.82
CA ASP A 32 -7.74 -21.45 3.71
C ASP A 32 -6.74 -20.50 3.06
N TYR A 33 -7.07 -20.07 1.85
CA TYR A 33 -6.20 -19.19 1.06
C TYR A 33 -6.90 -17.88 0.78
N PHE A 34 -6.21 -16.79 1.09
CA PHE A 34 -6.60 -15.47 0.64
C PHE A 34 -6.24 -15.28 -0.84
N VAL A 35 -5.06 -15.75 -1.26
CA VAL A 35 -4.62 -15.78 -2.66
C VAL A 35 -4.10 -17.17 -2.99
N ARG A 36 -4.46 -17.67 -4.18
CA ARG A 36 -3.92 -18.91 -4.75
C ARG A 36 -3.23 -18.61 -6.07
N GLU A 37 -2.13 -19.30 -6.32
CA GLU A 37 -1.44 -19.30 -7.59
C GLU A 37 -2.40 -19.52 -8.77
N GLY A 38 -2.11 -18.87 -9.89
CA GLY A 38 -2.87 -18.96 -11.13
C GLY A 38 -4.16 -18.13 -11.13
N LYS A 39 -4.56 -17.57 -9.99
CA LYS A 39 -5.66 -16.59 -9.90
C LYS A 39 -5.11 -15.16 -10.01
N THR A 40 -5.97 -14.25 -10.46
CA THR A 40 -5.68 -12.81 -10.41
C THR A 40 -6.20 -12.28 -9.09
N SER A 41 -5.34 -11.67 -8.29
CA SER A 41 -5.81 -10.99 -7.08
C SER A 41 -6.46 -9.66 -7.45
N LYS A 42 -7.66 -9.41 -6.93
CA LYS A 42 -8.43 -8.18 -7.17
C LYS A 42 -8.75 -7.44 -5.87
N GLU A 43 -8.12 -7.84 -4.77
CA GLU A 43 -8.40 -7.28 -3.45
C GLU A 43 -7.15 -7.15 -2.59
N VAL A 44 -7.19 -6.14 -1.73
CA VAL A 44 -6.24 -5.91 -0.65
C VAL A 44 -6.98 -6.19 0.65
N ALA A 45 -6.29 -6.73 1.65
CA ALA A 45 -6.88 -6.97 2.95
C ALA A 45 -6.04 -6.40 4.09
N PHE A 46 -6.70 -5.85 5.10
CA PHE A 46 -6.11 -5.56 6.40
C PHE A 46 -6.32 -6.76 7.32
N ASN A 47 -5.24 -7.40 7.74
CA ASN A 47 -5.30 -8.51 8.69
C ASN A 47 -5.62 -7.96 10.08
N VAL A 48 -6.84 -8.24 10.58
CA VAL A 48 -7.27 -7.79 11.91
C VAL A 48 -6.72 -8.73 12.98
N SER A 49 -6.80 -10.03 12.76
CA SER A 49 -6.28 -11.03 13.68
C SER A 49 -5.87 -12.30 12.96
N GLY A 50 -4.84 -12.96 13.47
CA GLY A 50 -4.30 -14.21 12.95
C GLY A 50 -3.04 -14.01 12.10
N LEU A 51 -2.56 -15.09 11.49
CA LEU A 51 -1.27 -15.16 10.80
C LEU A 51 -1.40 -15.71 9.38
N PHE A 52 -0.92 -14.94 8.41
CA PHE A 52 -0.74 -15.41 7.04
C PHE A 52 0.69 -15.86 6.76
N ARG A 53 0.82 -16.79 5.80
CA ARG A 53 2.06 -17.20 5.15
C ARG A 53 1.97 -16.91 3.66
N SER A 54 2.95 -16.17 3.14
CA SER A 54 3.11 -15.95 1.70
C SER A 54 4.28 -16.78 1.16
N PHE A 55 4.01 -17.57 0.14
CA PHE A 55 4.99 -18.50 -0.45
C PHE A 55 4.76 -18.68 -1.95
N TYR A 56 5.78 -19.18 -2.65
CA TYR A 56 5.68 -19.62 -4.04
C TYR A 56 6.35 -21.00 -4.19
N TYR A 57 6.12 -21.66 -5.31
CA TYR A 57 6.79 -22.92 -5.63
C TYR A 57 8.07 -22.66 -6.44
N SER A 58 9.25 -23.05 -5.93
CA SER A 58 10.52 -23.00 -6.69
C SER A 58 10.64 -24.17 -7.68
N SER A 59 10.00 -25.28 -7.35
CA SER A 59 9.80 -26.47 -8.18
C SER A 59 8.45 -27.09 -7.83
N ALA A 60 8.02 -28.15 -8.55
CA ALA A 60 6.69 -28.75 -8.37
C ALA A 60 6.38 -29.22 -6.93
N GLU A 61 7.40 -29.45 -6.09
CA GLU A 61 7.23 -29.97 -4.72
C GLU A 61 7.84 -29.07 -3.64
N GLU A 62 8.54 -27.99 -4.02
CA GLU A 62 9.29 -27.18 -3.07
C GLU A 62 8.61 -25.82 -2.85
N GLU A 63 8.12 -25.60 -1.62
CA GLU A 63 7.54 -24.33 -1.18
C GLU A 63 8.61 -23.41 -0.58
N VAL A 64 8.78 -22.23 -1.18
CA VAL A 64 9.65 -21.18 -0.63
C VAL A 64 8.79 -20.10 0.01
N THR A 65 8.86 -20.00 1.34
CA THR A 65 8.19 -18.95 2.11
C THR A 65 9.05 -17.71 2.16
N TYR A 66 8.50 -16.57 1.74
CA TYR A 66 9.24 -15.31 1.71
C TYR A 66 8.67 -14.27 2.68
N CYS A 67 7.43 -14.44 3.17
CA CYS A 67 6.82 -13.50 4.10
C CYS A 67 5.82 -14.17 5.05
N PHE A 68 5.79 -13.69 6.29
CA PHE A 68 4.71 -13.94 7.24
C PHE A 68 4.03 -12.61 7.56
N THR A 69 2.71 -12.56 7.48
CA THR A 69 1.95 -11.34 7.77
C THR A 69 1.17 -11.50 9.07
N PHE A 70 1.55 -10.70 10.06
CA PHE A 70 0.93 -10.67 11.37
C PHE A 70 -0.29 -9.74 11.38
N SER A 71 -1.00 -9.76 12.51
CA SER A 71 -2.17 -8.91 12.74
C SER A 71 -1.80 -7.42 12.67
N ASN A 72 -2.79 -6.58 12.40
CA ASN A 72 -2.69 -5.14 12.20
C ASN A 72 -1.79 -4.71 11.02
N THR A 73 -1.67 -5.56 10.00
CA THR A 73 -0.85 -5.29 8.80
C THR A 73 -1.67 -5.55 7.53
N PHE A 74 -1.40 -4.81 6.46
CA PHE A 74 -1.98 -5.10 5.15
C PHE A 74 -1.33 -6.32 4.49
N VAL A 75 -2.15 -7.10 3.80
CA VAL A 75 -1.76 -8.24 2.97
C VAL A 75 -2.37 -8.09 1.58
N SER A 76 -1.55 -8.28 0.56
CA SER A 76 -1.97 -8.30 -0.82
C SER A 76 -0.98 -9.09 -1.66
N ALA A 77 -1.46 -9.64 -2.77
CA ALA A 77 -0.58 -10.12 -3.84
C ALA A 77 -0.16 -8.91 -4.70
N TYR A 78 0.75 -8.09 -4.16
CA TYR A 78 1.05 -6.74 -4.68
C TYR A 78 1.44 -6.75 -6.16
N SER A 79 2.23 -7.75 -6.58
CA SER A 79 2.65 -7.93 -7.96
C SER A 79 1.45 -8.08 -8.91
N SER A 80 0.57 -9.04 -8.61
CA SER A 80 -0.65 -9.34 -9.39
C SER A 80 -1.68 -8.20 -9.31
N PHE A 81 -1.81 -7.54 -8.17
CA PHE A 81 -2.73 -6.41 -7.98
C PHE A 81 -2.41 -5.24 -8.94
N LEU A 82 -1.13 -4.96 -9.15
CA LEU A 82 -0.67 -3.89 -10.04
C LEU A 82 -0.64 -4.32 -11.51
N SER A 83 -0.03 -5.48 -11.81
CA SER A 83 0.17 -5.94 -13.19
C SER A 83 -1.09 -6.53 -13.84
N GLN A 84 -2.09 -6.89 -13.04
CA GLN A 84 -3.26 -7.68 -13.46
C GLN A 84 -2.92 -9.04 -14.08
N THR A 85 -1.70 -9.53 -13.87
CA THR A 85 -1.28 -10.85 -14.34
C THR A 85 -1.62 -11.91 -13.29
N LYS A 86 -1.66 -13.18 -13.73
CA LYS A 86 -1.80 -14.31 -12.81
C LYS A 86 -0.66 -14.27 -11.79
N THR A 87 -1.02 -14.55 -10.55
CA THR A 87 -0.07 -14.57 -9.46
C THR A 87 0.64 -15.92 -9.38
N VAL A 88 1.93 -15.92 -9.05
CA VAL A 88 2.73 -17.13 -8.74
C VAL A 88 2.82 -17.39 -7.23
N GLU A 89 2.31 -16.46 -6.43
CA GLU A 89 2.32 -16.51 -4.98
C GLU A 89 1.00 -17.05 -4.41
N ASN A 90 1.12 -17.72 -3.28
CA ASN A 90 0.04 -18.20 -2.45
C ASN A 90 0.07 -17.46 -1.13
N ILE A 91 -1.09 -17.03 -0.64
CA ILE A 91 -1.25 -16.40 0.67
C ILE A 91 -2.21 -17.25 1.47
N GLN A 92 -1.68 -18.02 2.42
CA GLN A 92 -2.42 -19.03 3.18
C GLN A 92 -2.58 -18.62 4.65
N ALA A 93 -3.76 -18.86 5.20
CA ALA A 93 -4.08 -18.69 6.60
C ALA A 93 -3.42 -19.81 7.44
N LEU A 94 -2.50 -19.46 8.34
CA LEU A 94 -1.89 -20.41 9.28
C LEU A 94 -2.72 -20.60 10.57
N THR A 95 -3.62 -19.65 10.84
CA THR A 95 -4.61 -19.67 11.92
C THR A 95 -5.97 -19.28 11.34
N ASP A 96 -7.03 -19.31 12.14
CA ASP A 96 -8.24 -18.58 11.80
C ASP A 96 -7.90 -17.09 11.66
N ILE A 97 -8.45 -16.45 10.62
CA ILE A 97 -8.19 -15.05 10.27
C ILE A 97 -9.49 -14.26 10.32
N GLU A 98 -9.39 -13.06 10.88
CA GLU A 98 -10.34 -11.98 10.62
C GLU A 98 -9.67 -10.90 9.79
N LEU A 99 -10.33 -10.43 8.73
CA LEU A 99 -9.77 -9.43 7.85
C LEU A 99 -10.82 -8.46 7.31
N PHE A 100 -10.39 -7.25 7.00
CA PHE A 100 -11.15 -6.30 6.20
C PHE A 100 -10.59 -6.30 4.78
N SER A 101 -11.41 -6.62 3.79
CA SER A 101 -11.00 -6.67 2.39
C SER A 101 -11.63 -5.53 1.61
N ILE A 102 -10.87 -4.93 0.69
CA ILE A 102 -11.35 -3.93 -0.24
C ILE A 102 -10.95 -4.31 -1.66
N SER A 103 -11.87 -4.12 -2.60
CA SER A 103 -11.59 -4.42 -4.00
C SER A 103 -10.68 -3.35 -4.61
N ARG A 104 -9.92 -3.75 -5.64
CA ARG A 104 -9.12 -2.86 -6.46
C ARG A 104 -9.94 -1.71 -7.02
N ASP A 105 -11.16 -1.99 -7.47
CA ASP A 105 -12.01 -0.97 -8.10
C ASP A 105 -12.45 0.09 -7.09
N GLU A 106 -12.74 -0.31 -5.85
CA GLU A 106 -13.02 0.66 -4.78
C GLU A 106 -11.76 1.45 -4.39
N ILE A 107 -10.58 0.81 -4.31
CA ILE A 107 -9.31 1.53 -4.09
C ILE A 107 -9.10 2.58 -5.19
N LEU A 108 -9.27 2.23 -6.46
CA LEU A 108 -9.09 3.17 -7.58
C LEU A 108 -10.11 4.31 -7.56
N LYS A 109 -11.36 4.06 -7.13
CA LYS A 109 -12.36 5.13 -6.95
C LYS A 109 -11.96 6.06 -5.81
N LEU A 110 -11.46 5.52 -4.70
CA LEU A 110 -10.96 6.31 -3.57
C LEU A 110 -9.74 7.14 -3.98
N GLU A 111 -8.78 6.55 -4.68
CA GLU A 111 -7.62 7.25 -5.23
C GLU A 111 -8.04 8.41 -6.12
N LYS A 112 -8.96 8.18 -7.06
CA LYS A 112 -9.50 9.26 -7.91
C LYS A 112 -10.21 10.34 -7.11
N ARG A 113 -11.00 9.97 -6.09
CA ARG A 113 -11.70 10.93 -5.23
C ARG A 113 -10.68 11.79 -4.46
N ILE A 114 -9.72 11.16 -3.81
CA ILE A 114 -8.63 11.83 -3.08
C ILE A 114 -7.84 12.72 -4.03
N PHE A 115 -7.46 12.24 -5.21
CA PHE A 115 -6.70 13.01 -6.21
C PHE A 115 -7.49 14.19 -6.79
N ILE A 116 -8.80 14.05 -7.02
CA ILE A 116 -9.66 15.16 -7.49
C ILE A 116 -9.82 16.23 -6.40
N LEU A 117 -9.94 15.80 -5.13
CA LEU A 117 -10.03 16.70 -3.98
C LEU A 117 -8.69 17.37 -3.67
N GLN A 118 -7.57 16.65 -3.85
CA GLN A 118 -6.19 17.12 -3.73
C GLN A 118 -5.66 17.65 -5.07
N LYS A 119 -6.42 18.53 -5.74
CA LYS A 119 -5.97 19.20 -6.96
C LYS A 119 -4.85 20.19 -6.64
N GLU A 120 -3.67 19.67 -6.36
CA GLU A 120 -2.49 20.41 -5.96
C GLU A 120 -1.46 20.40 -7.08
N SER A 121 -0.91 21.58 -7.36
CA SER A 121 0.15 21.73 -8.35
C SER A 121 1.43 21.02 -7.88
N ALA A 122 2.37 20.78 -8.80
CA ALA A 122 3.66 20.18 -8.47
C ALA A 122 4.39 20.94 -7.35
N GLU A 123 4.20 22.26 -7.27
CA GLU A 123 4.73 23.13 -6.23
C GLU A 123 4.18 22.78 -4.84
N LYS A 124 2.87 22.58 -4.73
CA LYS A 124 2.22 22.32 -3.44
C LYS A 124 2.55 20.93 -2.88
N ARG A 125 2.69 19.92 -3.74
CA ARG A 125 3.23 18.59 -3.36
C ARG A 125 4.68 18.68 -2.85
N CYS A 126 5.47 19.58 -3.44
CA CYS A 126 6.83 19.85 -2.98
C CYS A 126 6.80 20.52 -1.60
N GLU A 127 5.96 21.54 -1.39
CA GLU A 127 5.78 22.21 -0.10
C GLU A 127 5.32 21.25 1.01
N ASP A 128 4.39 20.34 0.72
CA ASP A 128 3.90 19.40 1.71
C ASP A 128 4.93 18.34 2.08
N LEU A 129 5.73 17.87 1.11
CA LEU A 129 6.87 17.01 1.41
C LEU A 129 7.91 17.72 2.30
N LEU A 130 8.19 18.99 2.00
CA LEU A 130 9.09 19.84 2.77
C LEU A 130 8.60 20.07 4.20
N LYS A 131 7.29 20.23 4.37
CA LYS A 131 6.67 20.53 5.67
C LYS A 131 6.49 19.30 6.55
N ASN A 132 6.02 18.20 5.97
CA ASN A 132 5.54 17.04 6.74
C ASN A 132 6.59 15.93 6.85
N GLN A 133 7.50 15.81 5.87
CA GLN A 133 8.49 14.73 5.84
C GLN A 133 9.87 15.20 5.34
N PRO A 134 10.47 16.24 5.96
CA PRO A 134 11.71 16.85 5.48
C PRO A 134 12.91 15.89 5.42
N GLN A 135 12.91 14.83 6.23
CA GLN A 135 13.96 13.82 6.26
C GLN A 135 14.17 13.12 4.90
N TYR A 136 13.12 12.96 4.10
CA TYR A 136 13.23 12.28 2.81
C TYR A 136 13.96 13.11 1.76
N LEU A 137 14.02 14.44 1.91
CA LEU A 137 14.80 15.32 1.02
C LEU A 137 16.30 15.04 1.09
N GLN A 138 16.78 14.58 2.24
CA GLN A 138 18.19 14.24 2.41
C GLN A 138 18.49 12.79 2.02
N LEU A 139 17.56 11.88 2.27
CA LEU A 139 17.71 10.44 2.02
C LEU A 139 17.54 10.04 0.54
N ILE A 140 16.66 10.71 -0.19
CA ILE A 140 16.32 10.34 -1.56
C ILE A 140 17.24 11.07 -2.56
N PRO A 141 17.87 10.35 -3.52
CA PRO A 141 18.62 10.97 -4.59
C PRO A 141 17.79 11.96 -5.43
N LEU A 142 18.43 13.06 -5.83
CA LEU A 142 17.81 14.21 -6.47
C LEU A 142 17.03 13.86 -7.76
N ASN A 143 17.54 12.91 -8.54
CA ASN A 143 16.89 12.45 -9.77
C ASN A 143 15.54 11.77 -9.49
N PHE A 144 15.46 10.87 -8.50
CA PHE A 144 14.21 10.19 -8.16
C PHE A 144 13.19 11.16 -7.57
N LEU A 145 13.65 12.07 -6.72
CA LEU A 145 12.77 13.04 -6.08
C LEU A 145 12.23 14.08 -7.08
N SER A 146 13.06 14.50 -8.04
CA SER A 146 12.63 15.37 -9.14
C SER A 146 11.56 14.74 -10.03
N SER A 147 11.70 13.43 -10.33
CA SER A 147 10.72 12.66 -11.09
C SER A 147 9.39 12.52 -10.34
N TYR A 148 9.45 12.25 -9.03
CA TYR A 148 8.26 12.07 -8.19
C TYR A 148 7.46 13.37 -8.02
N LEU A 149 8.15 14.48 -7.77
CA LEU A 149 7.52 15.79 -7.56
C LEU A 149 7.07 16.46 -8.86
N GLY A 150 7.59 16.00 -10.02
CA GLY A 150 7.30 16.61 -11.33
C GLY A 150 7.99 17.97 -11.51
N ILE A 151 9.13 18.19 -10.85
CA ILE A 151 9.93 19.43 -10.94
C ILE A 151 11.34 19.11 -11.42
N THR A 152 12.03 20.10 -12.00
CA THR A 152 13.40 19.89 -12.47
C THR A 152 14.39 19.67 -11.31
N GLN A 153 15.43 18.85 -11.52
CA GLN A 153 16.50 18.65 -10.55
C GLN A 153 17.16 19.97 -10.11
N ARG A 154 17.24 20.95 -11.03
CA ARG A 154 17.78 22.29 -10.75
C ARG A 154 16.94 23.06 -9.74
N HIS A 155 15.61 22.96 -9.81
CA HIS A 155 14.69 23.59 -8.86
C HIS A 155 14.86 22.94 -7.47
N LEU A 156 14.83 21.61 -7.43
CA LEU A 156 14.93 20.85 -6.19
C LEU A 156 16.30 20.99 -5.49
N SER A 157 17.39 21.13 -6.25
CA SER A 157 18.73 21.38 -5.71
C SER A 157 18.82 22.72 -4.96
N ARG A 158 18.14 23.76 -5.45
CA ARG A 158 18.07 25.07 -4.78
C ARG A 158 17.34 24.98 -3.44
N ILE A 159 16.23 24.24 -3.41
CA ILE A 159 15.43 24.01 -2.20
C ILE A 159 16.24 23.23 -1.15
N ARG A 160 16.94 22.17 -1.54
CA ARG A 160 17.76 21.39 -0.60
C ARG A 160 18.89 22.21 0.02
N LYS A 161 19.47 23.16 -0.73
CA LYS A 161 20.49 24.09 -0.22
C LYS A 161 19.93 25.11 0.77
N SER A 162 18.68 25.55 0.64
CA SER A 162 18.09 26.51 1.60
C SER A 162 17.71 25.88 2.94
N ILE A 163 17.61 24.55 3.02
CA ILE A 163 17.25 23.79 4.23
C ILE A 163 18.47 23.23 4.95
N SER A 164 19.60 23.05 4.24
CA SER A 164 20.88 22.63 4.83
C SER A 164 21.73 23.79 5.37
N ASN A 165 21.19 24.99 5.47
CA ASN A 165 21.78 26.18 6.12
C ASN A 165 20.94 26.55 7.33
#